data_AF-A0A5C6P6K2-F1
#
_entry.id   AF-A0A5C6P6K2-F1
#
_cell.length_a   1.000
_cell.length_b   1.000
_cell.length_c   1.000
_cell.angle_alpha   90.00
_cell.angle_beta   90.00
_cell.angle_gamma   90.00
#
_symmetry.space_group_name_H-M   'P 1'
#
loop_
_entity.id
_entity.type
_entity.pdbx_description
1 polymer ?
#
loop_
_entity_poly.entity_id
_entity_poly.type
_entity_poly.pdbx_seq_one_letter_code
_entity_poly.pdbx_strand_id
1 'polypeptide(L)'
;MHAVTFTFAAGCCLKYVLKAAECFANITVATKMMKLTGNEPLSILPLNSLPEENVGRAHYKLCDRLKLEKKQRRMCRRDPGVAETLREAITMSALECQYQFRFERWNCTLEGRHRTNILKRGFKETAFLYAISSAGLTHALAKACSAGRMERCTCDEAPDLENRKAWQWGGCGDNLKYANKFVKDFLGKRSNKDLRARVDTHNTNVGMKVIKAGVETTCKCHGVSGSCTVQTCWRQLLPFHEIGKQLKQRYETSIKVGSSTNEATGEGEISTGRSTQQQQQLQPLPGLNDQIPRTMDLLHIEDSPSFCRPSKYSSGTAARKCYKDKNCDAICCGRGHNTQSREVTRPCQCQVRWCCYVECKQCTQREEVYTCKG
;
A
#
# COMPACT_ATOMS: atom_id res chain seq x y z
N MET A 1 -59.17 49.93 24.34
CA MET A 1 -57.70 49.92 24.30
C MET A 1 -57.27 48.77 23.41
N HIS A 2 -56.66 49.08 22.26
CA HIS A 2 -56.31 48.12 21.23
C HIS A 2 -55.16 47.22 21.68
N ALA A 3 -55.36 45.91 21.60
CA ALA A 3 -54.28 44.94 21.51
C ALA A 3 -54.30 44.37 20.08
N VAL A 4 -53.32 44.78 19.28
CA VAL A 4 -53.07 44.24 17.94
C VAL A 4 -52.02 43.14 18.11
N THR A 5 -52.42 41.88 17.96
CA THR A 5 -51.52 40.74 17.81
C THR A 5 -51.50 40.36 16.33
N PHE A 6 -50.36 40.59 15.68
CA PHE A 6 -50.16 40.25 14.27
C PHE A 6 -49.89 38.75 14.10
N THR A 7 -50.79 38.08 13.39
CA THR A 7 -50.52 36.89 12.56
C THR A 7 -49.81 37.31 11.28
N PHE A 8 -48.73 36.62 10.87
CA PHE A 8 -48.38 36.52 9.45
C PHE A 8 -47.79 35.15 9.09
N ALA A 9 -48.35 34.59 8.03
CA ALA A 9 -47.99 33.34 7.38
C ALA A 9 -46.66 33.44 6.64
N ALA A 10 -45.92 32.32 6.58
CA ALA A 10 -44.86 32.11 5.59
C ALA A 10 -45.22 30.88 4.75
N GLY A 11 -45.89 31.13 3.64
CA GLY A 11 -46.01 30.21 2.53
C GLY A 11 -44.82 30.35 1.57
N CYS A 12 -44.57 29.28 0.83
CA CYS A 12 -43.67 29.17 -0.33
C CYS A 12 -42.15 29.21 -0.09
N CYS A 13 -41.55 28.03 0.11
CA CYS A 13 -40.39 27.61 -0.69
C CYS A 13 -40.21 26.08 -0.64
N LEU A 14 -41.20 25.34 -1.13
CA LEU A 14 -41.14 23.88 -1.31
C LEU A 14 -41.15 23.51 -2.79
N LYS A 15 -40.28 24.14 -3.59
CA LYS A 15 -39.97 23.74 -4.97
C LYS A 15 -38.56 24.26 -5.28
N TYR A 16 -37.51 23.47 -5.04
CA TYR A 16 -36.20 23.50 -5.72
C TYR A 16 -35.19 22.55 -5.05
N VAL A 17 -35.56 21.30 -4.74
CA VAL A 17 -34.57 20.22 -4.46
C VAL A 17 -35.10 18.90 -5.03
N LEU A 18 -35.36 18.88 -6.34
CA LEU A 18 -35.73 17.67 -7.09
C LEU A 18 -35.44 17.90 -8.57
N LYS A 19 -34.15 18.07 -8.90
CA LYS A 19 -33.57 17.93 -10.25
C LYS A 19 -32.04 18.06 -10.21
N ALA A 20 -31.40 17.10 -9.54
CA ALA A 20 -29.96 16.84 -9.68
C ALA A 20 -29.62 15.35 -9.41
N ALA A 21 -30.59 14.45 -9.60
CA ALA A 21 -30.45 13.01 -9.35
C ALA A 21 -30.48 12.16 -10.63
N GLU A 22 -30.39 12.78 -11.81
CA GLU A 22 -30.38 12.09 -13.10
C GLU A 22 -29.22 12.60 -13.96
N CYS A 23 -27.99 12.26 -13.57
CA CYS A 23 -26.85 12.31 -14.51
C CYS A 23 -25.65 11.44 -14.10
N PHE A 24 -25.89 10.34 -13.36
CA PHE A 24 -24.88 9.29 -13.14
C PHE A 24 -25.52 7.90 -13.13
N ALA A 25 -26.20 7.56 -14.23
CA ALA A 25 -26.59 6.19 -14.51
C ALA A 25 -26.19 5.88 -15.96
N ASN A 26 -24.93 5.46 -16.13
CA ASN A 26 -24.48 4.47 -17.11
C ASN A 26 -22.95 4.37 -17.11
N ILE A 27 -22.41 3.74 -16.08
CA ILE A 27 -21.21 2.93 -16.26
C ILE A 27 -21.46 1.60 -15.56
N THR A 28 -21.89 0.60 -16.32
CA THR A 28 -21.81 -0.80 -15.94
C THR A 28 -20.33 -1.20 -15.85
N VAL A 29 -19.66 -0.81 -14.76
CA VAL A 29 -18.32 -1.32 -14.45
C VAL A 29 -18.48 -2.76 -13.98
N ALA A 30 -17.94 -3.69 -14.77
CA ALA A 30 -17.86 -5.10 -14.42
C ALA A 30 -17.32 -5.27 -12.99
N THR A 31 -18.09 -5.97 -12.14
CA THR A 31 -17.70 -6.41 -10.79
C THR A 31 -16.51 -7.37 -10.87
N LYS A 32 -15.29 -6.83 -10.97
CA LYS A 32 -14.07 -7.64 -10.98
C LYS A 32 -13.59 -7.90 -9.55
N MET A 33 -13.99 -9.05 -9.03
CA MET A 33 -13.67 -9.54 -7.69
C MET A 33 -12.15 -9.65 -7.40
N MET A 34 -11.75 -9.30 -6.17
CA MET A 34 -10.39 -9.19 -5.58
C MET A 34 -9.65 -10.50 -5.40
N LYS A 35 -8.30 -10.58 -5.45
CA LYS A 35 -7.52 -11.75 -4.98
C LYS A 35 -6.40 -11.31 -4.03
N LEU A 36 -6.32 -11.94 -2.86
CA LEU A 36 -5.21 -11.85 -1.90
C LEU A 36 -4.73 -13.28 -1.68
N THR A 37 -3.86 -13.77 -2.55
CA THR A 37 -3.36 -15.15 -2.44
C THR A 37 -1.86 -15.14 -2.24
N GLY A 38 -1.33 -16.27 -1.77
CA GLY A 38 0.10 -16.51 -1.83
C GLY A 38 0.67 -16.26 -3.23
N ASN A 39 -0.15 -16.37 -4.29
CA ASN A 39 0.19 -16.25 -5.72
C ASN A 39 -0.13 -14.89 -6.39
N GLU A 40 -0.87 -13.98 -5.72
CA GLU A 40 -1.25 -12.68 -6.26
C GLU A 40 -1.27 -11.60 -5.16
N PRO A 41 -0.36 -10.60 -5.19
CA PRO A 41 -0.37 -9.43 -4.32
C PRO A 41 -1.32 -8.31 -4.83
N LEU A 42 -1.95 -7.58 -3.89
CA LEU A 42 -2.83 -6.39 -4.03
C LEU A 42 -3.98 -6.41 -5.04
N SER A 43 -5.15 -5.90 -4.64
CA SER A 43 -6.19 -5.44 -5.58
C SER A 43 -6.99 -4.26 -4.98
N ILE A 44 -7.12 -3.13 -5.66
CA ILE A 44 -7.89 -1.98 -5.14
C ILE A 44 -9.39 -2.33 -5.11
N LEU A 45 -10.09 -1.93 -4.03
CA LEU A 45 -11.55 -1.98 -3.96
C LEU A 45 -12.19 -0.73 -4.57
N PRO A 46 -13.32 -0.87 -5.29
CA PRO A 46 -14.30 0.20 -5.35
C PRO A 46 -14.90 0.38 -3.93
N LEU A 47 -14.83 1.59 -3.38
CA LEU A 47 -15.49 1.96 -2.13
C LEU A 47 -17.01 2.06 -2.40
N ASN A 48 -17.79 1.09 -1.93
CA ASN A 48 -19.22 1.31 -1.68
C ASN A 48 -19.45 1.21 -0.17
N SER A 49 -20.04 2.26 0.41
CA SER A 49 -20.51 2.30 1.80
C SER A 49 -21.60 1.24 2.01
N LEU A 50 -21.51 0.50 3.12
CA LEU A 50 -22.55 -0.46 3.52
C LEU A 50 -23.47 0.18 4.56
N PRO A 51 -24.79 -0.06 4.50
CA PRO A 51 -25.69 0.21 5.62
C PRO A 51 -25.37 -0.75 6.78
N GLU A 52 -25.48 -0.26 8.00
CA GLU A 52 -25.35 -1.06 9.22
C GLU A 52 -26.48 -2.10 9.30
N GLU A 53 -26.15 -3.39 9.21
CA GLU A 53 -27.06 -4.48 9.60
C GLU A 53 -26.32 -5.71 10.16
N ASN A 54 -26.87 -6.25 11.26
CA ASN A 54 -26.63 -7.52 11.94
C ASN A 54 -25.17 -8.03 12.04
N VAL A 55 -24.58 -7.69 13.19
CA VAL A 55 -23.18 -7.87 13.63
C VAL A 55 -22.66 -9.32 13.57
N GLY A 56 -23.53 -10.33 13.65
CA GLY A 56 -23.11 -11.75 13.75
C GLY A 56 -22.61 -12.40 12.45
N ARG A 57 -22.99 -11.90 11.25
CA ARG A 57 -22.64 -12.54 9.95
C ARG A 57 -22.02 -11.59 8.91
N ALA A 58 -21.90 -10.31 9.21
CA ALA A 58 -21.36 -9.31 8.28
C ALA A 58 -19.90 -9.62 7.87
N HIS A 59 -19.06 -10.06 8.81
CA HIS A 59 -17.65 -10.34 8.54
C HIS A 59 -17.43 -11.56 7.63
N TYR A 60 -18.31 -12.57 7.67
CA TYR A 60 -18.27 -13.70 6.73
C TYR A 60 -18.48 -13.24 5.29
N LYS A 61 -19.48 -12.37 5.08
CA LYS A 61 -19.78 -11.77 3.76
C LYS A 61 -18.60 -10.93 3.26
N LEU A 62 -17.92 -10.19 4.15
CA LEU A 62 -16.70 -9.45 3.81
C LEU A 62 -15.58 -10.39 3.36
N CYS A 63 -15.31 -11.47 4.11
CA CYS A 63 -14.35 -12.49 3.69
C CYS A 63 -14.69 -13.17 2.37
N ASP A 64 -15.97 -13.31 2.03
CA ASP A 64 -16.43 -13.92 0.77
C ASP A 64 -16.29 -13.00 -0.44
N ARG A 65 -16.33 -11.68 -0.23
CA ARG A 65 -16.05 -10.68 -1.27
C ARG A 65 -14.57 -10.63 -1.65
N LEU A 66 -13.68 -11.05 -0.75
CA LEU A 66 -12.28 -11.30 -1.04
C LEU A 66 -12.15 -12.66 -1.77
N LYS A 67 -11.56 -12.76 -2.97
CA LYS A 67 -11.24 -14.08 -3.56
C LYS A 67 -10.01 -14.65 -2.86
N LEU A 68 -10.28 -15.22 -1.71
CA LEU A 68 -9.34 -15.96 -0.88
C LEU A 68 -9.37 -17.44 -1.26
N GLU A 69 -8.21 -18.09 -1.18
CA GLU A 69 -8.12 -19.55 -1.24
C GLU A 69 -8.87 -20.19 -0.06
N LYS A 70 -9.20 -21.48 -0.18
CA LYS A 70 -9.98 -22.21 0.86
C LYS A 70 -9.32 -22.13 2.26
N LYS A 71 -7.98 -22.16 2.34
CA LYS A 71 -7.25 -21.97 3.61
C LYS A 71 -7.37 -20.54 4.13
N GLN A 72 -7.13 -19.56 3.28
CA GLN A 72 -7.17 -18.14 3.61
C GLN A 72 -8.57 -17.67 4.03
N ARG A 73 -9.62 -18.15 3.35
CA ARG A 73 -11.00 -17.87 3.71
C ARG A 73 -11.36 -18.42 5.10
N ARG A 74 -10.88 -19.62 5.42
CA ARG A 74 -11.03 -20.18 6.78
C ARG A 74 -10.32 -19.31 7.81
N MET A 75 -9.12 -18.81 7.52
CA MET A 75 -8.41 -17.90 8.43
C MET A 75 -9.13 -16.56 8.60
N CYS A 76 -9.64 -15.98 7.51
CA CYS A 76 -10.40 -14.73 7.53
C CYS A 76 -11.65 -14.84 8.41
N ARG A 77 -12.38 -15.95 8.32
CA ARG A 77 -13.62 -16.19 9.07
C ARG A 77 -13.41 -16.59 10.54
N ARG A 78 -12.16 -16.73 11.03
CA ARG A 78 -11.89 -17.14 12.43
C ARG A 78 -12.02 -16.00 13.43
N ASP A 79 -11.88 -14.77 12.96
CA ASP A 79 -11.87 -13.57 13.79
C ASP A 79 -12.58 -12.44 13.00
N PRO A 80 -13.65 -11.84 13.55
CA PRO A 80 -14.44 -10.83 12.87
C PRO A 80 -13.62 -9.64 12.36
N GLY A 81 -12.55 -9.26 13.07
CA GLY A 81 -11.70 -8.11 12.73
C GLY A 81 -10.78 -8.33 11.52
N VAL A 82 -10.57 -9.59 11.11
CA VAL A 82 -9.61 -9.91 10.03
C VAL A 82 -10.09 -9.41 8.68
N ALA A 83 -11.38 -9.53 8.36
CA ALA A 83 -11.88 -9.17 7.04
C ALA A 83 -11.65 -7.69 6.73
N GLU A 84 -11.94 -6.82 7.70
CA GLU A 84 -11.75 -5.38 7.60
C GLU A 84 -10.27 -5.00 7.60
N THR A 85 -9.47 -5.66 8.44
CA THR A 85 -8.01 -5.44 8.47
C THR A 85 -7.33 -5.83 7.16
N LEU A 86 -7.77 -6.91 6.50
CA LEU A 86 -7.30 -7.28 5.17
C LEU A 86 -7.66 -6.21 4.14
N ARG A 87 -8.87 -5.64 4.23
CA ARG A 87 -9.34 -4.56 3.35
C ARG A 87 -8.47 -3.31 3.46
N GLU A 88 -8.20 -2.92 4.69
CA GLU A 88 -7.31 -1.81 5.05
C GLU A 88 -5.91 -2.05 4.50
N ALA A 89 -5.33 -3.23 4.73
CA ALA A 89 -3.99 -3.60 4.25
C ALA A 89 -3.87 -3.45 2.73
N ILE A 90 -4.86 -3.94 1.97
CA ILE A 90 -4.82 -3.88 0.51
C ILE A 90 -4.90 -2.43 0.02
N THR A 91 -5.79 -1.64 0.61
CA THR A 91 -6.00 -0.23 0.25
C THR A 91 -4.74 0.57 0.56
N MET A 92 -4.20 0.42 1.76
CA MET A 92 -2.97 1.07 2.21
C MET A 92 -1.78 0.72 1.30
N SER A 93 -1.55 -0.55 1.00
CA SER A 93 -0.46 -0.96 0.10
C SER A 93 -0.63 -0.45 -1.33
N ALA A 94 -1.86 -0.43 -1.84
CA ALA A 94 -2.13 0.04 -3.19
C ALA A 94 -1.92 1.55 -3.33
N LEU A 95 -2.43 2.33 -2.37
CA LEU A 95 -2.23 3.78 -2.33
C LEU A 95 -0.74 4.12 -2.18
N GLU A 96 -0.01 3.40 -1.33
CA GLU A 96 1.43 3.62 -1.19
C GLU A 96 2.19 3.26 -2.47
N CYS A 97 1.81 2.17 -3.15
CA CYS A 97 2.40 1.81 -4.43
C CYS A 97 2.17 2.89 -5.50
N GLN A 98 0.93 3.38 -5.63
CA GLN A 98 0.61 4.49 -6.53
C GLN A 98 1.36 5.76 -6.16
N TYR A 99 1.50 6.04 -4.86
CA TYR A 99 2.26 7.18 -4.38
C TYR A 99 3.74 7.05 -4.77
N GLN A 100 4.41 5.96 -4.45
CA GLN A 100 5.84 5.74 -4.75
C GLN A 100 6.15 5.78 -6.25
N PHE A 101 5.18 5.42 -7.10
CA PHE A 101 5.36 5.34 -8.55
C PHE A 101 4.66 6.48 -9.33
N ARG A 102 4.08 7.49 -8.65
CA ARG A 102 3.28 8.55 -9.29
C ARG A 102 4.01 9.32 -10.41
N PHE A 103 5.33 9.39 -10.32
CA PHE A 103 6.21 10.10 -11.25
C PHE A 103 7.04 9.18 -12.16
N GLU A 104 6.70 7.89 -12.21
CA GLU A 104 7.39 6.89 -13.02
C GLU A 104 6.57 6.54 -14.26
N ARG A 105 7.20 5.95 -15.28
CA ARG A 105 6.48 5.50 -16.51
C ARG A 105 5.42 4.43 -16.20
N TRP A 106 5.71 3.54 -15.25
CA TRP A 106 4.70 2.68 -14.64
C TRP A 106 4.28 3.30 -13.31
N ASN A 107 3.01 3.68 -13.16
CA ASN A 107 2.48 4.41 -12.01
C ASN A 107 1.69 3.52 -11.04
N CYS A 108 2.00 2.22 -11.00
CA CYS A 108 1.27 1.24 -10.20
C CYS A 108 -0.24 1.20 -10.49
N THR A 109 -0.64 1.19 -11.76
CA THR A 109 -2.03 0.93 -12.16
C THR A 109 -2.39 -0.53 -11.87
N LEU A 110 -3.20 -0.75 -10.83
CA LEU A 110 -3.62 -2.08 -10.36
C LEU A 110 -4.97 -2.54 -10.95
N GLU A 111 -5.37 -1.97 -12.08
CA GLU A 111 -6.68 -2.21 -12.66
C GLU A 111 -6.68 -3.29 -13.76
N GLY A 112 -7.83 -3.94 -13.91
CA GLY A 112 -8.18 -4.68 -15.12
C GLY A 112 -7.22 -5.82 -15.49
N ARG A 113 -6.79 -5.82 -16.76
CA ARG A 113 -5.92 -6.86 -17.35
C ARG A 113 -4.44 -6.57 -17.11
N HIS A 114 -4.05 -5.29 -17.01
CA HIS A 114 -2.67 -4.87 -16.79
C HIS A 114 -2.10 -5.48 -15.50
N ARG A 115 -2.86 -5.42 -14.38
CA ARG A 115 -2.47 -6.07 -13.12
C ARG A 115 -2.26 -7.58 -13.30
N THR A 116 -3.21 -8.28 -13.92
CA THR A 116 -3.10 -9.73 -14.10
C THR A 116 -1.89 -10.11 -14.97
N ASN A 117 -1.59 -9.29 -15.98
CA ASN A 117 -0.46 -9.54 -16.88
C ASN A 117 0.89 -9.24 -16.21
N ILE A 118 0.99 -8.17 -15.42
CA ILE A 118 2.25 -7.83 -14.74
C ILE A 118 2.60 -8.87 -13.67
N LEU A 119 1.62 -9.32 -12.89
CA LEU A 119 1.84 -10.31 -11.81
C LEU A 119 2.26 -11.69 -12.32
N LYS A 120 1.86 -12.05 -13.55
CA LYS A 120 2.30 -13.28 -14.22
C LYS A 120 3.77 -13.27 -14.62
N ARG A 121 4.44 -12.12 -14.59
CA ARG A 121 5.83 -11.95 -15.01
C ARG A 121 6.73 -11.60 -13.85
N GLY A 122 8.00 -11.98 -13.97
CA GLY A 122 9.04 -11.76 -12.97
C GLY A 122 9.72 -10.40 -13.07
N PHE A 123 8.98 -9.32 -13.30
CA PHE A 123 9.54 -7.97 -13.41
C PHE A 123 9.88 -7.35 -12.06
N LYS A 124 10.64 -6.26 -12.13
CA LYS A 124 11.03 -5.41 -11.00
C LYS A 124 9.79 -4.86 -10.27
N GLU A 125 8.78 -4.44 -11.01
CA GLU A 125 7.51 -3.92 -10.46
C GLU A 125 6.76 -5.01 -9.71
N THR A 126 6.79 -6.24 -10.21
CA THR A 126 6.16 -7.37 -9.54
C THR A 126 6.87 -7.70 -8.22
N ALA A 127 8.21 -7.62 -8.18
CA ALA A 127 8.98 -7.78 -6.96
C ALA A 127 8.57 -6.78 -5.87
N PHE A 128 8.42 -5.51 -6.25
CA PHE A 128 7.92 -4.47 -5.35
C PHE A 128 6.49 -4.77 -4.88
N LEU A 129 5.59 -5.20 -5.76
CA LEU A 129 4.21 -5.53 -5.40
C LEU A 129 4.12 -6.62 -4.32
N TYR A 130 4.94 -7.67 -4.40
CA TYR A 130 5.00 -8.69 -3.35
C TYR A 130 5.50 -8.12 -2.01
N ALA A 131 6.55 -7.29 -2.06
CA ALA A 131 7.14 -6.71 -0.87
C ALA A 131 6.20 -5.71 -0.17
N ILE A 132 5.58 -4.78 -0.90
CA ILE A 132 4.67 -3.79 -0.33
C ILE A 132 3.36 -4.42 0.18
N SER A 133 2.91 -5.52 -0.42
CA SER A 133 1.72 -6.26 0.04
C SER A 133 1.94 -6.96 1.36
N SER A 134 3.04 -7.70 1.44
CA SER A 134 3.40 -8.44 2.65
C SER A 134 3.71 -7.47 3.79
N ALA A 135 4.38 -6.35 3.49
CA ALA A 135 4.58 -5.27 4.43
C ALA A 135 3.25 -4.67 4.92
N GLY A 136 2.31 -4.36 4.01
CA GLY A 136 1.02 -3.77 4.38
C GLY A 136 0.11 -4.71 5.16
N LEU A 137 0.10 -6.01 4.81
CA LEU A 137 -0.58 -7.04 5.61
C LEU A 137 -0.02 -7.09 7.03
N THR A 138 1.31 -7.18 7.17
CA THR A 138 1.95 -7.24 8.48
C THR A 138 1.70 -5.96 9.29
N HIS A 139 1.76 -4.79 8.64
CA HIS A 139 1.54 -3.49 9.28
C HIS A 139 0.11 -3.34 9.79
N ALA A 140 -0.89 -3.57 8.94
CA ALA A 140 -2.30 -3.45 9.30
C ALA A 140 -2.70 -4.44 10.41
N LEU A 141 -2.23 -5.70 10.33
CA LEU A 141 -2.53 -6.72 11.35
C LEU A 141 -1.91 -6.38 12.70
N ALA A 142 -0.65 -5.91 12.73
CA ALA A 142 0.00 -5.54 13.97
C ALA A 142 -0.72 -4.37 14.66
N LYS A 143 -1.16 -3.37 13.87
CA LYS A 143 -1.94 -2.23 14.34
C LYS A 143 -3.36 -2.57 14.74
N ALA A 144 -4.00 -3.53 14.06
CA ALA A 144 -5.34 -3.98 14.43
C ALA A 144 -5.35 -4.68 15.80
N CYS A 145 -4.29 -5.43 16.11
CA CYS A 145 -4.12 -6.04 17.42
C CYS A 145 -3.92 -5.02 18.54
N SER A 146 -3.05 -4.03 18.36
CA SER A 146 -2.82 -2.98 19.37
C SER A 146 -4.03 -2.05 19.54
N ALA A 147 -4.82 -1.87 18.49
CA ALA A 147 -6.08 -1.11 18.55
C ALA A 147 -7.27 -1.90 19.13
N GLY A 148 -7.11 -3.18 19.49
CA GLY A 148 -8.19 -4.02 20.01
C GLY A 148 -9.30 -4.34 18.99
N ARG A 149 -9.02 -4.21 17.68
CA ARG A 149 -9.98 -4.51 16.61
C ARG A 149 -10.08 -6.00 16.27
N MET A 150 -9.19 -6.81 16.82
CA MET A 150 -9.12 -8.25 16.59
C MET A 150 -9.19 -8.97 17.93
N GLU A 151 -10.05 -9.98 18.02
CA GLU A 151 -10.34 -10.67 19.28
C GLU A 151 -9.25 -11.69 19.65
N ARG A 152 -8.53 -12.23 18.66
CA ARG A 152 -7.55 -13.31 18.86
C ARG A 152 -6.11 -12.83 19.01
N CYS A 153 -5.89 -11.54 19.23
CA CYS A 153 -4.59 -10.98 19.55
C CYS A 153 -4.70 -9.79 20.51
N THR A 154 -3.62 -9.52 21.22
CA THR A 154 -3.44 -8.38 22.13
C THR A 154 -2.29 -7.50 21.61
N CYS A 155 -1.99 -6.38 22.26
CA CYS A 155 -0.77 -5.64 21.97
C CYS A 155 0.51 -6.37 22.38
N ASP A 156 1.64 -5.85 21.90
CA ASP A 156 2.97 -6.15 22.44
C ASP A 156 3.18 -5.34 23.73
N GLU A 157 3.24 -6.04 24.86
CA GLU A 157 3.50 -5.45 26.18
C GLU A 157 4.98 -5.08 26.40
N ALA A 158 5.88 -5.54 25.52
CA ALA A 158 7.32 -5.27 25.54
C ALA A 158 7.92 -5.30 26.97
N PRO A 159 7.86 -6.46 27.66
CA PRO A 159 8.23 -6.58 29.08
C PRO A 159 9.71 -6.29 29.36
N ASP A 160 10.53 -6.28 28.31
CA ASP A 160 11.94 -5.93 28.31
C ASP A 160 12.20 -4.41 28.36
N LEU A 161 11.18 -3.59 28.08
CA LEU A 161 11.27 -2.15 28.29
C LEU A 161 11.10 -1.85 29.79
N GLU A 162 11.99 -1.02 30.35
CA GLU A 162 12.04 -0.68 31.77
C GLU A 162 10.89 0.28 32.20
N ASN A 163 9.64 -0.07 31.87
CA ASN A 163 8.44 0.65 32.32
C ASN A 163 8.21 0.49 33.85
N ARG A 164 8.93 -0.43 34.51
CA ARG A 164 8.71 -0.83 35.92
C ARG A 164 8.94 0.28 36.96
N LYS A 165 9.65 1.35 36.60
CA LYS A 165 9.89 2.51 37.50
C LYS A 165 8.74 3.52 37.48
N ALA A 166 7.86 3.46 36.47
CA ALA A 166 6.63 4.23 36.36
C ALA A 166 5.46 3.31 36.75
N TRP A 167 4.73 3.61 37.80
CA TRP A 167 3.68 2.74 38.34
C TRP A 167 2.74 2.17 37.24
N GLN A 168 2.61 0.83 37.22
CA GLN A 168 1.60 -0.04 36.58
C GLN A 168 1.16 0.15 35.10
N TRP A 169 1.48 1.24 34.41
CA TRP A 169 1.06 1.45 33.02
C TRP A 169 2.12 0.97 32.03
N GLY A 170 1.91 -0.22 31.46
CA GLY A 170 2.59 -0.66 30.23
C GLY A 170 1.94 0.01 29.01
N GLY A 171 2.75 0.46 28.05
CA GLY A 171 2.23 0.92 26.77
C GLY A 171 1.74 -0.24 25.90
N CYS A 172 0.75 0.01 25.04
CA CYS A 172 0.17 -1.01 24.16
C CYS A 172 0.85 -0.91 22.78
N GLY A 173 1.91 -1.72 22.58
CA GLY A 173 2.69 -1.72 21.34
C GLY A 173 2.06 -2.52 20.20
N ASP A 174 2.49 -2.24 18.97
CA ASP A 174 2.03 -2.96 17.78
C ASP A 174 2.50 -4.43 17.81
N ASN A 175 1.57 -5.39 17.71
CA ASN A 175 1.90 -6.82 17.86
C ASN A 175 2.47 -7.45 16.60
N LEU A 176 3.74 -7.15 16.34
CA LEU A 176 4.45 -7.62 15.16
C LEU A 176 4.70 -9.14 15.16
N LYS A 177 4.79 -9.77 16.34
CA LYS A 177 4.96 -11.23 16.46
C LYS A 177 3.73 -11.97 15.95
N TYR A 178 2.54 -11.54 16.37
CA TYR A 178 1.28 -12.09 15.87
C TYR A 178 1.14 -11.86 14.36
N ALA A 179 1.33 -10.62 13.91
CA ALA A 179 1.17 -10.25 12.51
C ALA A 179 2.08 -11.08 11.58
N ASN A 180 3.37 -11.21 11.92
CA ASN A 180 4.29 -12.03 11.13
C ASN A 180 3.90 -13.50 11.05
N LYS A 181 3.40 -14.07 12.16
CA LYS A 181 2.90 -15.45 12.18
C LYS A 181 1.67 -15.59 11.29
N PHE A 182 0.70 -14.69 11.46
CA PHE A 182 -0.52 -14.67 10.67
C PHE A 182 -0.22 -14.57 9.17
N VAL A 183 0.61 -13.61 8.75
CA VAL A 183 0.93 -13.38 7.33
C VAL A 183 1.67 -14.57 6.72
N LYS A 184 2.64 -15.16 7.42
CA LYS A 184 3.31 -16.38 6.96
C LYS A 184 2.34 -17.54 6.76
N ASP A 185 1.41 -17.74 7.68
CA ASP A 185 0.41 -18.81 7.58
C ASP A 185 -0.63 -18.53 6.49
N PHE A 186 -0.99 -17.26 6.32
CA PHE A 186 -2.01 -16.77 5.39
C PHE A 186 -1.53 -16.78 3.93
N LEU A 187 -0.29 -16.34 3.67
CA LEU A 187 0.31 -16.42 2.33
C LEU A 187 0.78 -17.83 2.01
N GLY A 188 1.12 -18.63 3.03
CA GLY A 188 1.50 -20.03 2.89
C GLY A 188 2.90 -20.23 2.29
N LYS A 189 3.37 -21.48 2.29
CA LYS A 189 4.61 -21.88 1.61
C LYS A 189 4.28 -22.24 0.16
N ARG A 190 4.97 -21.61 -0.80
CA ARG A 190 4.91 -22.03 -2.20
C ARG A 190 5.82 -23.25 -2.44
N SER A 191 5.52 -24.00 -3.50
CA SER A 191 6.42 -25.05 -3.98
C SER A 191 7.80 -24.45 -4.27
N ASN A 192 8.84 -25.02 -3.64
CA ASN A 192 10.22 -24.57 -3.80
C ASN A 192 10.85 -25.01 -5.14
N LYS A 193 10.08 -25.70 -5.99
CA LYS A 193 10.58 -26.27 -7.25
C LYS A 193 10.77 -25.23 -8.36
N ASP A 194 10.05 -24.10 -8.31
CA ASP A 194 10.08 -23.06 -9.33
C ASP A 194 10.90 -21.84 -8.85
N LEU A 195 11.85 -21.38 -9.67
CA LEU A 195 12.63 -20.15 -9.41
C LEU A 195 11.69 -18.95 -9.17
N ARG A 196 10.58 -18.86 -9.90
CA ARG A 196 9.62 -17.77 -9.74
C ARG A 196 8.98 -17.78 -8.35
N ALA A 197 8.54 -18.94 -7.90
CA ALA A 197 7.96 -19.11 -6.57
C ALA A 197 8.96 -18.78 -5.46
N ARG A 198 10.22 -19.16 -5.65
CA ARG A 198 11.36 -18.81 -4.79
C ARG A 198 11.55 -17.30 -4.68
N VAL A 199 11.65 -16.61 -5.81
CA VAL A 199 11.82 -15.15 -5.88
C VAL A 199 10.64 -14.41 -5.25
N ASP A 200 9.40 -14.82 -5.53
CA ASP A 200 8.21 -14.19 -4.93
C ASP A 200 8.17 -14.37 -3.41
N THR A 201 8.56 -15.55 -2.92
CA THR A 201 8.67 -15.82 -1.49
C THR A 201 9.76 -14.97 -0.84
N HIS A 202 10.90 -14.79 -1.51
CA HIS A 202 11.96 -13.90 -1.06
C HIS A 202 11.46 -12.46 -0.93
N ASN A 203 10.85 -11.90 -1.97
CA ASN A 203 10.34 -10.52 -1.96
C ASN A 203 9.27 -10.31 -0.88
N THR A 204 8.40 -11.31 -0.68
CA THR A 204 7.43 -11.33 0.43
C THR A 204 8.13 -11.29 1.80
N ASN A 205 9.21 -12.05 1.97
CA ASN A 205 9.98 -12.04 3.21
C ASN A 205 10.73 -10.72 3.42
N VAL A 206 11.27 -10.11 2.35
CA VAL A 206 11.89 -8.79 2.42
C VAL A 206 10.89 -7.75 2.93
N GLY A 207 9.66 -7.73 2.40
CA GLY A 207 8.60 -6.84 2.88
C GLY A 207 8.34 -6.94 4.39
N MET A 208 8.15 -8.17 4.89
CA MET A 208 7.98 -8.40 6.34
C MET A 208 9.20 -8.02 7.17
N LYS A 209 10.42 -8.25 6.66
CA LYS A 209 11.67 -7.90 7.35
C LYS A 209 11.88 -6.38 7.41
N VAL A 210 11.49 -5.63 6.38
CA VAL A 210 11.56 -4.15 6.39
C VAL A 210 10.63 -3.58 7.46
N ILE A 211 9.41 -4.10 7.60
CA ILE A 211 8.52 -3.73 8.72
C ILE A 211 9.21 -4.01 10.06
N LYS A 212 9.80 -5.20 10.22
CA LYS A 212 10.46 -5.59 11.47
C LYS A 212 11.66 -4.71 11.80
N ALA A 213 12.44 -4.29 10.80
CA ALA A 213 13.59 -3.42 11.00
C ALA A 213 13.19 -1.98 11.33
N GLY A 214 12.02 -1.54 10.89
CA GLY A 214 11.46 -0.21 11.16
C GLY A 214 10.56 -0.14 12.39
N VAL A 215 10.79 -0.96 13.41
CA VAL A 215 10.09 -0.84 14.70
C VAL A 215 10.90 0.12 15.58
N GLU A 216 10.23 1.14 16.13
CA GLU A 216 10.87 2.10 17.03
C GLU A 216 10.19 2.07 18.41
N THR A 217 10.95 2.35 19.45
CA THR A 217 10.39 2.56 20.79
C THR A 217 9.89 4.00 20.88
N THR A 218 8.58 4.15 21.07
CA THR A 218 7.93 5.46 21.30
C THR A 218 7.59 5.59 22.78
N CYS A 219 7.86 6.75 23.36
CA CYS A 219 7.59 7.03 24.77
C CYS A 219 6.67 8.24 24.94
N LYS A 220 5.80 8.19 25.94
CA LYS A 220 4.97 9.31 26.39
C LYS A 220 5.37 9.72 27.79
N CYS A 221 5.60 11.02 27.98
CA CYS A 221 5.96 11.61 29.24
C CYS A 221 4.72 12.01 30.06
N HIS A 222 4.76 11.75 31.36
CA HIS A 222 3.64 11.88 32.29
C HIS A 222 3.98 12.74 33.54
N GLY A 223 5.14 13.38 33.58
CA GLY A 223 5.54 14.22 34.71
C GLY A 223 4.81 15.56 34.76
N VAL A 224 4.90 16.22 35.91
CA VAL A 224 4.31 17.56 36.16
C VAL A 224 4.73 18.52 35.05
N SER A 225 3.77 19.29 34.53
CA SER A 225 3.96 20.23 33.41
C SER A 225 4.56 19.61 32.12
N GLY A 226 4.34 18.31 31.88
CA GLY A 226 4.83 17.62 30.69
C GLY A 226 6.28 17.14 30.77
N SER A 227 6.86 17.10 31.97
CA SER A 227 8.21 16.58 32.18
C SER A 227 8.29 15.05 31.96
N CYS A 228 9.47 14.55 31.59
CA CYS A 228 9.71 13.12 31.31
C CYS A 228 10.32 12.34 32.48
N THR A 229 10.15 12.82 33.73
CA THR A 229 10.60 12.12 34.94
C THR A 229 9.93 10.75 35.10
N VAL A 230 8.68 10.66 34.64
CA VAL A 230 7.93 9.42 34.48
C VAL A 230 7.51 9.35 33.01
N GLN A 231 7.81 8.23 32.36
CA GLN A 231 7.39 7.98 30.98
C GLN A 231 6.99 6.53 30.78
N THR A 232 6.10 6.30 29.83
CA THR A 232 5.67 4.97 29.40
C THR A 232 6.09 4.77 27.96
N CYS A 233 6.82 3.69 27.69
CA CYS A 233 7.32 3.38 26.36
C CYS A 233 6.68 2.10 25.80
N TRP A 234 6.47 2.07 24.48
CA TRP A 234 5.99 0.91 23.73
C TRP A 234 6.68 0.81 22.37
N ARG A 235 6.65 -0.38 21.77
CA ARG A 235 7.12 -0.61 20.40
C ARG A 235 6.04 -0.19 19.41
N GLN A 236 6.40 0.65 18.45
CA GLN A 236 5.49 1.18 17.45
C GLN A 236 6.08 1.01 16.06
N LEU A 237 5.22 0.68 15.09
CA LEU A 237 5.61 0.65 13.69
C LEU A 237 5.76 2.06 13.13
N LEU A 238 6.79 2.25 12.31
CA LEU A 238 6.93 3.45 11.49
C LEU A 238 5.66 3.75 10.65
N PRO A 239 5.43 5.01 10.30
CA PRO A 239 4.44 5.37 9.29
C PRO A 239 4.63 4.56 8.02
N PHE A 240 3.55 4.04 7.44
CA PHE A 240 3.64 3.13 6.29
C PHE A 240 4.32 3.77 5.07
N HIS A 241 4.26 5.10 4.96
CA HIS A 241 4.97 5.85 3.93
C HIS A 241 6.50 5.66 3.99
N GLU A 242 7.09 5.63 5.18
CA GLU A 242 8.54 5.39 5.35
C GLU A 242 8.91 3.97 4.93
N ILE A 243 8.04 2.99 5.19
CA ILE A 243 8.20 1.61 4.70
C ILE A 243 8.15 1.57 3.17
N GLY A 244 7.19 2.28 2.56
CA GLY A 244 7.09 2.41 1.11
C GLY A 244 8.35 2.99 0.49
N LYS A 245 8.94 4.02 1.12
CA LYS A 245 10.21 4.64 0.70
C LYS A 245 11.38 3.67 0.79
N GLN A 246 11.51 2.94 1.91
CA GLN A 246 12.55 1.92 2.08
C GLN A 246 12.44 0.76 1.08
N LEU A 247 11.22 0.35 0.74
CA LEU A 247 10.98 -0.65 -0.29
C LEU A 247 11.23 -0.11 -1.70
N LYS A 248 10.95 1.17 -1.96
CA LYS A 248 11.22 1.82 -3.24
C LYS A 248 12.72 1.94 -3.50
N GLN A 249 13.52 2.21 -2.47
CA GLN A 249 14.99 2.16 -2.57
C GLN A 249 15.50 0.77 -2.97
N ARG A 250 14.99 -0.29 -2.33
CA ARG A 250 15.33 -1.69 -2.66
C ARG A 250 14.79 -2.14 -4.01
N TYR A 251 13.68 -1.54 -4.45
CA TYR A 251 13.26 -1.63 -5.83
C TYR A 251 14.37 -1.07 -6.69
N GLU A 252 14.83 0.18 -6.50
CA GLU A 252 15.87 0.75 -7.37
C GLU A 252 17.12 -0.12 -7.52
N THR A 253 17.59 -0.71 -6.41
CA THR A 253 18.79 -1.57 -6.37
C THR A 253 18.51 -3.06 -6.57
N SER A 254 17.32 -3.45 -7.03
CA SER A 254 16.93 -4.85 -7.15
C SER A 254 17.86 -5.66 -8.07
N ILE A 255 18.06 -6.94 -7.76
CA ILE A 255 18.98 -7.82 -8.47
C ILE A 255 18.22 -8.74 -9.43
N LYS A 256 18.70 -8.83 -10.68
CA LYS A 256 18.20 -9.80 -11.64
C LYS A 256 18.81 -11.18 -11.38
N VAL A 257 17.96 -12.19 -11.27
CA VAL A 257 18.35 -13.59 -11.08
C VAL A 257 17.81 -14.44 -12.22
N GLY A 258 18.70 -15.19 -12.89
CA GLY A 258 18.32 -16.17 -13.90
C GLY A 258 18.36 -17.60 -13.36
N SER A 259 17.87 -18.57 -14.13
CA SER A 259 18.26 -19.98 -14.00
C SER A 259 19.01 -20.34 -15.27
N SER A 260 20.34 -20.46 -15.23
CA SER A 260 21.09 -21.15 -16.26
C SER A 260 20.98 -22.64 -15.97
N THR A 261 20.07 -23.34 -16.63
CA THR A 261 20.14 -24.80 -16.70
C THR A 261 21.28 -25.17 -17.62
N ASN A 262 22.36 -25.74 -17.08
CA ASN A 262 23.37 -26.36 -17.92
C ASN A 262 22.75 -27.63 -18.52
N GLU A 263 22.54 -27.64 -19.84
CA GLU A 263 21.89 -28.72 -20.59
C GLU A 263 22.61 -30.09 -20.43
N ALA A 264 23.86 -30.08 -19.96
CA ALA A 264 24.67 -31.27 -19.72
C ALA A 264 24.39 -31.98 -18.38
N THR A 265 23.81 -31.32 -17.36
CA THR A 265 23.64 -31.90 -16.00
C THR A 265 22.21 -31.85 -15.46
N GLY A 266 21.31 -31.07 -16.08
CA GLY A 266 19.93 -30.91 -15.60
C GLY A 266 19.80 -30.11 -14.29
N GLU A 267 20.89 -29.52 -13.81
CA GLU A 267 20.89 -28.65 -12.62
C GLU A 267 20.78 -27.16 -13.01
N GLY A 268 19.94 -26.41 -12.30
CA GLY A 268 19.73 -24.98 -12.50
C GLY A 268 20.67 -24.14 -11.66
N GLU A 269 21.52 -23.32 -12.29
CA GLU A 269 22.39 -22.37 -11.62
C GLU A 269 21.76 -20.97 -11.63
N ILE A 270 21.81 -20.25 -10.50
CA ILE A 270 21.32 -18.87 -10.43
C ILE A 270 22.43 -17.90 -10.80
N SER A 271 22.47 -17.43 -12.05
CA SER A 271 23.44 -16.42 -12.47
C SER A 271 22.98 -15.02 -12.00
N THR A 272 23.88 -14.29 -11.34
CA THR A 272 23.71 -12.86 -11.08
C THR A 272 24.28 -12.08 -12.27
N GLY A 273 23.40 -11.47 -13.07
CA GLY A 273 23.84 -10.68 -14.23
C GLY A 273 24.45 -9.35 -13.79
N ARG A 274 25.72 -9.32 -13.41
CA ARG A 274 26.48 -8.07 -13.25
C ARG A 274 27.12 -7.69 -14.59
N SER A 275 26.75 -6.52 -15.09
CA SER A 275 27.40 -5.85 -16.22
C SER A 275 28.89 -5.62 -15.91
N THR A 276 29.70 -5.94 -16.89
CA THR A 276 31.16 -5.90 -16.98
C THR A 276 31.72 -4.55 -16.54
N GLN A 277 32.39 -4.46 -15.37
CA GLN A 277 33.58 -3.60 -15.12
C GLN A 277 34.19 -3.63 -13.71
N GLN A 278 33.72 -4.45 -12.76
CA GLN A 278 34.46 -4.70 -11.51
C GLN A 278 34.59 -6.19 -11.24
N GLN A 279 35.52 -6.81 -11.96
CA GLN A 279 36.09 -8.10 -11.61
C GLN A 279 37.39 -7.83 -10.86
N GLN A 280 37.35 -7.89 -9.52
CA GLN A 280 38.51 -8.28 -8.76
C GLN A 280 38.08 -9.05 -7.52
N GLN A 281 38.42 -10.34 -7.56
CA GLN A 281 38.66 -11.26 -6.44
C GLN A 281 37.47 -11.59 -5.54
N LEU A 282 36.65 -12.56 -5.98
CA LEU A 282 36.20 -13.64 -5.11
C LEU A 282 36.25 -14.94 -5.95
N GLN A 283 37.16 -15.84 -5.60
CA GLN A 283 37.23 -17.17 -6.19
C GLN A 283 35.96 -17.96 -5.82
N PRO A 284 35.32 -18.70 -6.74
CA PRO A 284 34.18 -19.54 -6.39
C PRO A 284 34.66 -20.78 -5.64
N LEU A 285 34.22 -20.97 -4.39
CA LEU A 285 34.32 -22.27 -3.74
C LEU A 285 33.46 -23.28 -4.49
N PRO A 286 33.93 -24.52 -4.71
CA PRO A 286 33.14 -25.55 -5.37
C PRO A 286 32.05 -26.06 -4.39
N GLY A 287 30.79 -25.95 -4.80
CA GLY A 287 29.65 -26.56 -4.12
C GLY A 287 28.74 -25.58 -3.38
N LEU A 288 27.82 -24.92 -4.09
CA LEU A 288 26.52 -24.55 -3.51
C LEU A 288 25.46 -24.35 -4.61
N ASN A 289 24.76 -25.43 -4.93
CA ASN A 289 23.56 -25.47 -5.77
C ASN A 289 22.54 -24.41 -5.37
N ASP A 290 22.00 -23.68 -6.36
CA ASP A 290 20.57 -23.35 -6.45
C ASP A 290 19.96 -22.53 -5.27
N GLN A 291 20.74 -21.72 -4.54
CA GLN A 291 20.23 -20.92 -3.42
C GLN A 291 19.96 -19.46 -3.82
N ILE A 292 18.74 -18.99 -3.55
CA ILE A 292 18.40 -17.57 -3.62
C ILE A 292 19.44 -16.78 -2.79
N PRO A 293 20.02 -15.68 -3.31
CA PRO A 293 20.95 -14.87 -2.56
C PRO A 293 20.38 -14.46 -1.21
N ARG A 294 21.14 -14.64 -0.12
CA ARG A 294 20.76 -14.16 1.21
C ARG A 294 20.97 -12.64 1.30
N THR A 295 20.08 -11.89 0.65
CA THR A 295 20.10 -10.42 0.61
C THR A 295 18.81 -9.81 1.20
N MET A 296 18.86 -8.52 1.49
CA MET A 296 17.71 -7.66 1.79
C MET A 296 17.22 -6.88 0.56
N ASP A 297 17.86 -7.06 -0.60
CA ASP A 297 17.44 -6.50 -1.88
C ASP A 297 16.25 -7.28 -2.45
N LEU A 298 15.45 -6.58 -3.28
CA LEU A 298 14.41 -7.24 -4.07
C LEU A 298 15.03 -8.00 -5.24
N LEU A 299 14.40 -9.10 -5.63
CA LEU A 299 14.85 -9.94 -6.73
C LEU A 299 13.82 -9.95 -7.86
N HIS A 300 14.30 -9.91 -9.09
CA HIS A 300 13.47 -10.05 -10.31
C HIS A 300 14.14 -11.00 -11.29
N ILE A 301 13.36 -11.57 -12.21
CA ILE A 301 13.83 -12.60 -13.16
C ILE A 301 13.92 -12.04 -14.58
N GLU A 302 13.01 -11.12 -14.91
CA GLU A 302 12.84 -10.60 -16.25
C GLU A 302 13.08 -9.10 -16.28
N ASP A 303 13.64 -8.61 -17.39
CA ASP A 303 13.74 -7.17 -17.61
C ASP A 303 12.35 -6.56 -17.76
N SER A 304 12.19 -5.36 -17.19
CA SER A 304 10.90 -4.68 -17.21
C SER A 304 10.63 -4.16 -18.63
N PRO A 305 9.39 -4.30 -19.15
CA PRO A 305 9.07 -3.85 -20.49
C PRO A 305 9.09 -2.33 -20.58
N SER A 306 9.16 -1.77 -21.79
CA SER A 306 8.92 -0.34 -21.97
C SER A 306 7.47 0.01 -21.64
N PHE A 307 7.27 0.93 -20.70
CA PHE A 307 5.96 1.47 -20.33
C PHE A 307 5.59 2.74 -21.08
N CYS A 308 6.40 3.16 -22.06
CA CYS A 308 6.19 4.41 -22.80
C CYS A 308 4.95 4.38 -23.71
N ARG A 309 4.69 3.23 -24.34
CA ARG A 309 3.56 3.01 -25.25
C ARG A 309 2.56 2.02 -24.63
N PRO A 310 1.28 2.08 -25.01
CA PRO A 310 0.28 1.11 -24.55
C PRO A 310 0.72 -0.33 -24.85
N SER A 311 0.56 -1.22 -23.88
CA SER A 311 0.90 -2.64 -23.99
C SER A 311 -0.01 -3.49 -23.11
N LYS A 312 0.16 -4.81 -23.13
CA LYS A 312 -0.56 -5.70 -22.20
C LYS A 312 -0.25 -5.41 -20.72
N TYR A 313 0.83 -4.70 -20.40
CA TYR A 313 1.29 -4.43 -19.03
C TYR A 313 0.98 -3.00 -18.53
N SER A 314 0.75 -2.04 -19.42
CA SER A 314 0.48 -0.65 -19.06
C SER A 314 -0.30 0.06 -20.16
N SER A 315 -1.07 1.09 -19.81
CA SER A 315 -1.77 1.96 -20.76
C SER A 315 -0.85 2.93 -21.49
N GLY A 316 0.45 2.96 -21.19
CA GLY A 316 1.41 3.90 -21.78
C GLY A 316 1.47 5.23 -21.02
N THR A 317 2.28 6.18 -21.52
CA THR A 317 2.45 7.49 -20.87
C THR A 317 1.77 8.66 -21.57
N ALA A 318 1.07 8.41 -22.68
CA ALA A 318 0.29 9.44 -23.37
C ALA A 318 -0.74 10.09 -22.43
N ALA A 319 -0.93 11.41 -22.55
CA ALA A 319 -1.84 12.22 -21.75
C ALA A 319 -1.60 12.22 -20.22
N ARG A 320 -0.50 11.61 -19.74
CA ARG A 320 -0.14 11.69 -18.32
C ARG A 320 0.38 13.07 -17.97
N LYS A 321 -0.04 13.57 -16.80
CA LYS A 321 0.51 14.80 -16.24
C LYS A 321 1.98 14.63 -15.88
N CYS A 322 2.77 15.66 -16.17
CA CYS A 322 4.18 15.75 -15.80
C CYS A 322 4.49 17.16 -15.28
N TYR A 323 5.70 17.33 -14.76
CA TYR A 323 6.22 18.59 -14.24
C TYR A 323 7.44 18.98 -15.08
N LYS A 324 7.34 20.13 -15.76
CA LYS A 324 8.28 20.60 -16.79
C LYS A 324 9.74 20.39 -16.39
N ASP A 325 10.14 20.92 -15.25
CA ASP A 325 11.54 20.89 -14.79
C ASP A 325 11.87 19.74 -13.85
N LYS A 326 10.98 18.74 -13.71
CA LYS A 326 11.21 17.60 -12.79
C LYS A 326 11.19 16.26 -13.49
N ASN A 327 10.20 15.98 -14.34
CA ASN A 327 9.99 14.61 -14.84
C ASN A 327 9.31 14.50 -16.21
N CYS A 328 9.04 15.61 -16.91
CA CYS A 328 8.44 15.54 -18.24
C CYS A 328 9.30 14.74 -19.22
N ASP A 329 10.62 14.96 -19.25
CA ASP A 329 11.52 14.25 -20.16
C ASP A 329 11.53 12.73 -19.89
N ALA A 330 11.51 12.35 -18.60
CA ALA A 330 11.53 10.95 -18.18
C ALA A 330 10.20 10.22 -18.50
N ILE A 331 9.05 10.80 -18.14
CA ILE A 331 7.74 10.16 -18.30
C ILE A 331 7.26 10.22 -19.76
N CYS A 332 7.52 11.32 -20.47
CA CYS A 332 7.03 11.50 -21.84
C CYS A 332 7.89 10.80 -22.90
N CYS A 333 8.99 10.15 -22.50
CA CYS A 333 9.81 9.30 -23.36
C CYS A 333 10.31 10.02 -24.63
N GLY A 334 10.70 11.30 -24.50
CA GLY A 334 11.19 12.12 -25.61
C GLY A 334 10.13 12.63 -26.59
N ARG A 335 8.85 12.29 -26.41
CA ARG A 335 7.76 12.79 -27.29
C ARG A 335 7.39 14.26 -27.02
N GLY A 336 7.93 14.86 -25.97
CA GLY A 336 7.54 16.17 -25.46
C GLY A 336 6.19 16.18 -24.75
N HIS A 337 5.73 17.38 -24.38
CA HIS A 337 4.48 17.59 -23.64
C HIS A 337 3.67 18.74 -24.24
N ASN A 338 2.35 18.67 -24.10
CA ASN A 338 1.45 19.79 -24.32
C ASN A 338 1.40 20.65 -23.06
N THR A 339 1.22 21.96 -23.24
CA THR A 339 1.07 22.94 -22.16
C THR A 339 -0.32 23.55 -22.25
N GLN A 340 -1.07 23.53 -21.15
CA GLN A 340 -2.38 24.15 -21.06
C GLN A 340 -2.43 25.06 -19.82
N SER A 341 -2.83 26.31 -19.98
CA SER A 341 -3.14 27.17 -18.84
C SER A 341 -4.52 26.84 -18.30
N ARG A 342 -4.61 26.63 -16.98
CA ARG A 342 -5.86 26.34 -16.28
C ARG A 342 -6.00 27.26 -15.09
N GLU A 343 -7.17 27.85 -14.94
CA GLU A 343 -7.54 28.55 -13.71
C GLU A 343 -7.91 27.54 -12.63
N VAL A 344 -7.18 27.59 -11.53
CA VAL A 344 -7.38 26.75 -10.35
C VAL A 344 -7.77 27.66 -9.20
N THR A 345 -8.98 27.43 -8.67
CA THR A 345 -9.46 28.10 -7.47
C THR A 345 -9.09 27.25 -6.26
N ARG A 346 -8.36 27.83 -5.31
CA ARG A 346 -7.96 27.16 -4.07
C ARG A 346 -8.18 28.06 -2.85
N PRO A 347 -8.43 27.47 -1.66
CA PRO A 347 -8.44 28.22 -0.41
C PRO A 347 -7.10 28.94 -0.22
N CYS A 348 -7.16 30.21 0.12
CA CYS A 348 -6.01 31.08 0.34
C CYS A 348 -6.31 32.06 1.47
N GLN A 349 -5.26 32.71 1.99
CA GLN A 349 -5.39 33.75 3.01
C GLN A 349 -6.26 33.28 4.19
N CYS A 350 -5.99 32.06 4.67
CA CYS A 350 -6.76 31.44 5.73
C CYS A 350 -6.45 32.08 7.08
N GLN A 351 -7.50 32.44 7.82
CA GLN A 351 -7.41 33.01 9.17
C GLN A 351 -8.12 32.10 10.15
N VAL A 352 -7.44 31.81 11.27
CA VAL A 352 -8.06 31.08 12.40
C VAL A 352 -8.92 32.06 13.17
N ARG A 353 -10.23 31.82 13.23
CA ARG A 353 -11.13 32.58 14.11
C ARG A 353 -11.01 32.02 15.52
N TRP A 354 -10.93 32.92 16.51
CA TRP A 354 -10.92 32.53 17.92
C TRP A 354 -12.27 31.86 18.24
N CYS A 355 -12.25 30.53 18.43
CA CYS A 355 -13.36 29.55 18.50
C CYS A 355 -13.42 28.48 17.37
N CYS A 356 -12.25 28.03 16.90
CA CYS A 356 -12.01 26.69 16.33
C CYS A 356 -12.40 26.43 14.87
N TYR A 357 -12.64 27.48 14.08
CA TYR A 357 -12.82 27.30 12.63
C TYR A 357 -11.88 28.21 11.83
N VAL A 358 -11.51 27.73 10.65
CA VAL A 358 -10.61 28.42 9.71
C VAL A 358 -11.46 29.01 8.60
N GLU A 359 -11.42 30.33 8.46
CA GLU A 359 -12.03 31.03 7.33
C GLU A 359 -10.95 31.27 6.27
N CYS A 360 -11.17 30.78 5.05
CA CYS A 360 -10.30 31.03 3.92
C CYS A 360 -11.06 31.78 2.83
N LYS A 361 -10.37 32.67 2.12
CA LYS A 361 -10.87 33.22 0.86
C LYS A 361 -10.64 32.20 -0.26
N GLN A 362 -11.40 32.33 -1.34
CA GLN A 362 -11.16 31.59 -2.58
C GLN A 362 -10.28 32.44 -3.49
N CYS A 363 -9.06 31.98 -3.77
CA CYS A 363 -8.18 32.63 -4.74
C CYS A 363 -8.15 31.81 -6.03
N THR A 364 -8.37 32.47 -7.15
CA THR A 364 -8.16 31.89 -8.47
C THR A 364 -6.77 32.24 -8.97
N GLN A 365 -5.99 31.23 -9.35
CA GLN A 365 -4.68 31.42 -9.95
C GLN A 365 -4.60 30.64 -11.27
N ARG A 366 -3.95 31.22 -12.27
CA ARG A 366 -3.58 30.49 -13.49
C ARG A 366 -2.37 29.61 -13.21
N GLU A 367 -2.54 28.31 -13.40
CA GLU A 367 -1.47 27.32 -13.32
C GLU A 367 -1.27 26.66 -14.69
N GLU A 368 -0.03 26.41 -15.07
CA GLU A 368 0.30 25.64 -16.28
C GLU A 368 0.25 24.15 -15.97
N VAL A 369 -0.49 23.41 -16.79
CA VAL A 369 -0.58 21.94 -16.72
C VAL A 369 0.14 21.36 -17.92
N TYR A 370 1.10 20.49 -17.66
CA TYR A 370 1.86 19.78 -18.70
C TYR A 370 1.39 18.33 -18.82
N THR A 371 1.12 17.88 -20.04
CA THR A 371 0.67 16.50 -20.32
C THR A 371 1.47 15.89 -21.46
N CYS A 372 1.96 14.68 -21.29
CA CYS A 372 2.75 14.00 -22.31
C CYS A 372 2.00 13.82 -23.63
N LYS A 373 2.72 14.04 -24.74
CA LYS A 373 2.20 13.81 -26.09
C LYS A 373 2.05 12.30 -26.39
N GLY A 374 1.14 12.00 -27.31
CA GLY A 374 0.81 10.65 -27.79
C GLY A 374 1.96 9.97 -28.52
#